data_AF-A0A9N9NTX2-F1
#
_entry.id   AF-A0A9N9NTX2-F1
#
_cell.length_a   1.000
_cell.length_b   1.000
_cell.length_c   1.000
_cell.angle_alpha   90.00
_cell.angle_beta   90.00
_cell.angle_gamma   90.00
#
_symmetry.space_group_name_H-M   'P 1'
#
loop_
_entity.id
_entity.type
_entity.pdbx_description
1 polymer ?
#
loop_
_entity_poly.entity_id
_entity_poly.type
_entity_poly.pdbx_seq_one_letter_code
_entity_poly.pdbx_strand_id
1 'polypeptide(L)'
;NVLAADENQKKALEREWIKPIEQILWHCLPKAKRGNDTEFIEIIRSGTQALSNIITGNSFTHELIWNDLLNRSGSSDLLRALADCDDDLMLSNCLTIVHNYIYENELRSKTLINSEPGTQLLKKFLEKAETFHEDEISENFKLIYTIVFRLIDFDLFPALYDSLDQPSKRVPTQQQIILLKFLDSKFHATSDASNPCSILLCTFLSRLFNALCPQAIYLMRQSESTDISGEDKPQEIEDTRSTFTGL
;
A
#
# COMPACT_ATOMS: atom_id res chain seq x y z
N ASN A 1 -21.72 2.65 -26.71
CA ASN A 1 -21.68 2.30 -25.28
C ASN A 1 -20.78 3.18 -24.43
N VAL A 2 -19.55 3.53 -24.85
CA VAL A 2 -18.66 4.44 -24.08
C VAL A 2 -19.30 5.82 -23.81
N LEU A 3 -19.90 6.44 -24.82
CA LEU A 3 -20.58 7.75 -24.67
C LEU A 3 -21.74 7.76 -23.64
N ALA A 4 -22.43 6.62 -23.47
CA ALA A 4 -23.51 6.51 -22.50
C ALA A 4 -22.98 6.32 -21.06
N ALA A 5 -21.80 5.71 -20.91
CA ALA A 5 -21.14 5.55 -19.61
C ALA A 5 -20.65 6.91 -19.08
N ASP A 6 -20.02 7.72 -19.93
CA ASP A 6 -19.56 9.07 -19.59
C ASP A 6 -20.72 9.99 -19.20
N GLU A 7 -21.86 9.90 -19.91
CA GLU A 7 -23.05 10.70 -19.60
C GLU A 7 -23.69 10.29 -18.26
N ASN A 8 -23.69 8.99 -17.93
CA ASN A 8 -24.20 8.50 -16.66
C ASN A 8 -23.29 8.87 -15.48
N GLN A 9 -21.97 8.82 -15.66
CA GLN A 9 -21.00 9.29 -14.66
C GLN A 9 -21.19 10.78 -14.36
N LYS A 10 -21.34 11.60 -15.41
CA LYS A 10 -21.58 13.04 -15.27
C LYS A 10 -22.88 13.32 -14.51
N LYS A 11 -23.98 12.63 -14.84
CA LYS A 11 -25.26 12.75 -14.11
C LYS A 11 -25.16 12.28 -12.66
N ALA A 12 -24.35 11.26 -12.38
CA ALA A 12 -24.12 10.79 -11.01
C ALA A 12 -23.38 11.83 -10.17
N LEU A 13 -22.44 12.55 -10.77
CA LEU A 13 -21.71 13.65 -10.13
C LEU A 13 -22.61 14.87 -9.89
N GLU A 14 -23.37 15.30 -10.90
CA GLU A 14 -24.33 16.41 -10.79
C GLU A 14 -25.39 16.19 -9.70
N ARG A 15 -25.70 14.93 -9.39
CA ARG A 15 -26.68 14.54 -8.37
C ARG A 15 -26.05 14.14 -7.03
N GLU A 16 -24.76 14.38 -6.84
CA GLU A 16 -24.02 14.09 -5.60
C GLU A 16 -24.12 12.62 -5.11
N TRP A 17 -24.19 11.64 -6.03
CA TRP A 17 -24.39 10.22 -5.68
C TRP A 17 -23.30 9.61 -4.79
N ILE A 18 -22.14 10.27 -4.72
CA ILE A 18 -21.04 9.87 -3.83
C ILE A 18 -21.52 9.84 -2.37
N LYS A 19 -22.24 10.88 -1.89
CA LYS A 19 -22.67 10.95 -0.49
C LYS A 19 -23.62 9.80 -0.11
N PRO A 20 -24.71 9.51 -0.87
CA PRO A 20 -25.53 8.32 -0.61
C PRO A 20 -24.76 7.00 -0.63
N ILE A 21 -23.83 6.82 -1.59
CA ILE A 21 -23.04 5.60 -1.67
C ILE A 21 -22.16 5.47 -0.42
N GLU A 22 -21.46 6.52 -0.02
CA GLU A 22 -20.65 6.52 1.21
C GLU A 22 -21.48 6.22 2.46
N GLN A 23 -22.70 6.78 2.57
CA GLN A 23 -23.60 6.49 3.69
C GLN A 23 -23.97 5.00 3.77
N ILE A 24 -24.25 4.38 2.62
CA ILE A 24 -24.51 2.94 2.53
C ILE A 24 -23.27 2.16 2.95
N LEU A 25 -22.09 2.52 2.44
CA LEU A 25 -20.83 1.85 2.79
C LEU A 25 -20.56 1.93 4.30
N TRP A 26 -20.71 3.10 4.91
CA TRP A 26 -20.54 3.28 6.37
C TRP A 26 -21.56 2.50 7.20
N HIS A 27 -22.77 2.32 6.68
CA HIS A 27 -23.78 1.49 7.35
C HIS A 27 -23.43 0.00 7.29
N CYS A 28 -22.88 -0.46 6.16
CA CYS A 28 -22.61 -1.88 5.91
C CYS A 28 -21.26 -2.33 6.48
N LEU A 29 -20.21 -1.48 6.47
CA LEU A 29 -18.85 -1.82 6.89
C LEU A 29 -18.77 -2.42 8.31
N PRO A 30 -19.37 -1.82 9.35
CA PRO A 30 -19.32 -2.39 10.70
C PRO A 30 -20.10 -3.71 10.84
N LYS A 31 -21.03 -4.00 9.93
CA LYS A 31 -21.82 -5.23 9.92
C LYS A 31 -21.05 -6.36 9.26
N ALA A 32 -20.44 -6.08 8.10
CA ALA A 32 -19.53 -7.01 7.43
C ALA A 32 -18.31 -7.39 8.30
N LYS A 33 -17.81 -6.47 9.16
CA LYS A 33 -16.73 -6.78 10.10
C LYS A 33 -17.17 -7.60 11.32
N ARG A 34 -18.46 -7.61 11.67
CA ARG A 34 -18.99 -8.29 12.88
C ARG A 34 -19.51 -9.70 12.63
N GLY A 35 -19.68 -10.10 11.36
CA GLY A 35 -20.04 -11.44 10.96
C GLY A 35 -19.83 -11.63 9.46
N ASN A 36 -19.67 -12.89 9.02
CA ASN A 36 -19.55 -13.26 7.60
C ASN A 36 -20.90 -13.17 6.87
N ASP A 37 -21.61 -12.08 7.06
CA ASP A 37 -22.90 -11.84 6.46
C ASP A 37 -22.67 -11.35 5.02
N THR A 38 -22.71 -12.32 4.10
CA THR A 38 -22.29 -12.17 2.70
C THR A 38 -23.08 -11.08 1.96
N GLU A 39 -24.32 -10.80 2.39
CA GLU A 39 -25.13 -9.72 1.82
C GLU A 39 -24.47 -8.34 2.00
N PHE A 40 -23.93 -8.05 3.20
CA PHE A 40 -23.27 -6.76 3.43
C PHE A 40 -21.95 -6.65 2.66
N ILE A 41 -21.24 -7.76 2.46
CA ILE A 41 -20.02 -7.80 1.63
C ILE A 41 -20.36 -7.45 0.18
N GLU A 42 -21.41 -8.02 -0.39
CA GLU A 42 -21.84 -7.73 -1.76
C GLU A 42 -22.29 -6.26 -1.94
N ILE A 43 -22.98 -5.69 -0.96
CA ILE A 43 -23.36 -4.27 -0.98
C ILE A 43 -22.11 -3.39 -0.94
N ILE A 44 -21.12 -3.72 -0.11
CA ILE A 44 -19.87 -2.95 -0.02
C ILE A 44 -19.08 -3.07 -1.32
N ARG A 45 -18.97 -4.26 -1.90
CA ARG A 45 -18.31 -4.47 -3.21
C ARG A 45 -18.96 -3.63 -4.29
N SER A 46 -20.29 -3.69 -4.39
CA SER A 46 -21.08 -2.94 -5.37
C SER A 46 -20.94 -1.42 -5.18
N GLY A 47 -21.00 -0.94 -3.94
CA GLY A 47 -20.84 0.48 -3.62
C GLY A 47 -19.43 0.99 -3.92
N THR A 48 -18.40 0.21 -3.59
CA THR A 48 -17.01 0.58 -3.86
C THR A 48 -16.72 0.58 -5.36
N GLN A 49 -17.24 -0.39 -6.10
CA GLN A 49 -17.17 -0.40 -7.57
C GLN A 49 -17.90 0.81 -8.17
N ALA A 50 -19.07 1.16 -7.65
CA ALA A 50 -19.82 2.33 -8.11
C ALA A 50 -19.03 3.63 -7.87
N LEU A 51 -18.36 3.78 -6.72
CA LEU A 51 -17.45 4.90 -6.47
C LEU A 51 -16.32 4.92 -7.50
N SER A 52 -15.61 3.79 -7.68
CA SER A 52 -14.53 3.67 -8.67
C SER A 52 -14.96 4.08 -10.08
N ASN A 53 -16.16 3.65 -10.49
CA ASN A 53 -16.73 3.98 -11.79
C ASN A 53 -17.12 5.46 -11.91
N ILE A 54 -17.69 6.08 -10.87
CA ILE A 54 -18.02 7.51 -10.87
C ILE A 54 -16.77 8.36 -11.00
N ILE A 55 -15.68 7.91 -10.39
CA ILE A 55 -14.38 8.58 -10.42
C ILE A 55 -13.78 8.41 -11.82
N THR A 56 -13.76 7.21 -12.39
CA THR A 56 -13.11 6.95 -13.69
C THR A 56 -13.65 7.87 -14.80
N GLY A 57 -12.78 8.72 -15.40
CA GLY A 57 -13.13 9.56 -16.56
C GLY A 57 -13.50 11.02 -16.27
N ASN A 58 -13.61 11.47 -15.01
CA ASN A 58 -13.95 12.87 -14.68
C ASN A 58 -12.87 13.62 -13.88
N SER A 59 -11.90 14.20 -14.61
CA SER A 59 -10.74 14.89 -14.00
C SER A 59 -11.08 16.11 -13.15
N PHE A 60 -12.15 16.85 -13.45
CA PHE A 60 -12.51 18.08 -12.72
C PHE A 60 -13.01 17.78 -11.30
N THR A 61 -13.80 16.71 -11.12
CA THR A 61 -14.32 16.37 -9.79
C THR A 61 -13.29 15.59 -8.96
N HIS A 62 -12.24 15.07 -9.59
CA HIS A 62 -11.20 14.32 -8.90
C HIS A 62 -10.55 15.10 -7.78
N GLU A 63 -10.22 16.37 -7.99
CA GLU A 63 -9.46 17.14 -7.01
C GLU A 63 -10.28 17.41 -5.74
N LEU A 64 -11.55 17.80 -5.88
CA LEU A 64 -12.42 18.07 -4.72
C LEU A 64 -12.67 16.80 -3.90
N ILE A 65 -13.03 15.71 -4.56
CA ILE A 65 -13.35 14.46 -3.85
C ILE A 65 -12.08 13.84 -3.26
N TRP A 66 -10.96 13.86 -3.99
CA TRP A 66 -9.69 13.33 -3.50
C TRP A 66 -9.21 14.05 -2.25
N ASN A 67 -9.26 15.39 -2.27
CA ASN A 67 -8.88 16.19 -1.11
C ASN A 67 -9.84 15.95 0.06
N ASP A 68 -11.15 15.84 -0.17
CA ASP A 68 -12.11 15.51 0.88
C ASP A 68 -11.83 14.12 1.48
N LEU A 69 -11.61 13.10 0.66
CA LEU A 69 -11.27 11.75 1.11
C LEU A 69 -9.97 11.71 1.92
N LEU A 70 -8.92 12.39 1.47
CA LEU A 70 -7.62 12.43 2.16
C LEU A 70 -7.55 13.40 3.34
N ASN A 71 -8.55 14.26 3.55
CA ASN A 71 -8.67 15.10 4.73
C ASN A 71 -9.45 14.43 5.87
N ARG A 72 -10.10 13.29 5.60
CA ARG A 72 -10.83 12.52 6.60
C ARG A 72 -9.87 11.60 7.36
N SER A 73 -9.88 11.67 8.69
CA SER A 73 -9.03 10.82 9.53
C SER A 73 -9.85 9.96 10.51
N GLY A 74 -9.20 8.96 11.10
CA GLY A 74 -9.79 8.09 12.11
C GLY A 74 -11.01 7.32 11.59
N SER A 75 -12.14 7.42 12.30
CA SER A 75 -13.37 6.69 11.97
C SER A 75 -14.09 7.19 10.72
N SER A 76 -13.63 8.26 10.09
CA SER A 76 -14.19 8.83 8.86
C SER A 76 -13.39 8.50 7.60
N ASP A 77 -12.25 7.81 7.75
CA ASP A 77 -11.38 7.40 6.65
C ASP A 77 -11.96 6.15 5.96
N LEU A 78 -12.71 6.38 4.89
CA LEU A 78 -13.38 5.33 4.13
C LEU A 78 -12.37 4.45 3.40
N LEU A 79 -11.32 5.02 2.83
CA LEU A 79 -10.34 4.27 2.04
C LEU A 79 -9.57 3.29 2.93
N ARG A 80 -9.18 3.73 4.12
CA ARG A 80 -8.59 2.84 5.12
C ARG A 80 -9.57 1.78 5.57
N ALA A 81 -10.82 2.16 5.85
CA ALA A 81 -11.83 1.21 6.30
C ALA A 81 -12.07 0.07 5.28
N LEU A 82 -12.05 0.41 3.98
CA LEU A 82 -12.14 -0.52 2.86
C LEU A 82 -10.88 -1.39 2.71
N ALA A 83 -9.69 -0.80 2.83
CA ALA A 83 -8.41 -1.52 2.77
C ALA A 83 -8.20 -2.47 3.97
N ASP A 84 -8.85 -2.19 5.09
CA ASP A 84 -8.86 -3.03 6.29
C ASP A 84 -9.88 -4.19 6.23
N CYS A 85 -10.72 -4.27 5.20
CA CYS A 85 -11.59 -5.42 5.01
C CYS A 85 -10.77 -6.63 4.57
N ASP A 86 -11.08 -7.80 5.15
CA ASP A 86 -10.45 -9.07 4.76
C ASP A 86 -11.16 -9.67 3.54
N ASP A 87 -11.19 -8.90 2.46
CA ASP A 87 -11.82 -9.26 1.19
C ASP A 87 -10.97 -8.76 0.02
N ASP A 88 -10.47 -9.69 -0.79
CA ASP A 88 -9.56 -9.36 -1.90
C ASP A 88 -10.21 -8.46 -2.94
N LEU A 89 -11.50 -8.63 -3.23
CA LEU A 89 -12.23 -7.80 -4.18
C LEU A 89 -12.43 -6.38 -3.66
N MET A 90 -12.72 -6.21 -2.37
CA MET A 90 -12.75 -4.87 -1.76
C MET A 90 -11.39 -4.18 -1.83
N LEU A 91 -10.31 -4.92 -1.56
CA LEU A 91 -8.96 -4.39 -1.68
C LEU A 91 -8.67 -3.99 -3.13
N SER A 92 -9.01 -4.82 -4.12
CA SER A 92 -8.87 -4.50 -5.55
C SER A 92 -9.59 -3.21 -5.91
N ASN A 93 -10.83 -3.03 -5.43
CA ASN A 93 -11.62 -1.84 -5.71
C ASN A 93 -11.02 -0.59 -5.04
N CYS A 94 -10.54 -0.71 -3.79
CA CYS A 94 -9.86 0.37 -3.09
C CYS A 94 -8.56 0.78 -3.82
N LEU A 95 -7.74 -0.20 -4.22
CA LEU A 95 -6.53 0.02 -5.00
C LEU A 95 -6.84 0.68 -6.35
N THR A 96 -7.89 0.23 -7.03
CA THR A 96 -8.33 0.81 -8.31
C THR A 96 -8.77 2.27 -8.14
N ILE A 97 -9.50 2.59 -7.07
CA ILE A 97 -9.87 3.98 -6.73
C ILE A 97 -8.60 4.83 -6.57
N VAL A 98 -7.65 4.39 -5.75
CA VAL A 98 -6.40 5.14 -5.50
C VAL A 98 -5.60 5.30 -6.79
N HIS A 99 -5.42 4.21 -7.55
CA HIS A 99 -4.72 4.22 -8.83
C HIS A 99 -5.34 5.23 -9.80
N ASN A 100 -6.66 5.22 -9.97
CA ASN A 100 -7.36 6.13 -10.86
C ASN A 100 -7.25 7.59 -10.42
N TYR A 101 -7.20 7.85 -9.10
CA TYR A 101 -7.00 9.19 -8.59
C TYR A 101 -5.58 9.71 -8.79
N ILE A 102 -4.55 8.87 -8.74
CA ILE A 102 -3.18 9.34 -8.92
C ILE A 102 -2.68 9.19 -10.37
N TYR A 103 -3.46 8.54 -11.23
CA TYR A 103 -3.10 8.27 -12.61
C TYR A 103 -2.74 9.57 -13.35
N GLU A 104 -1.50 9.62 -13.87
CA GLU A 104 -0.92 10.77 -14.58
C GLU A 104 -1.07 12.12 -13.87
N ASN A 105 -1.13 12.13 -12.53
CA ASN A 105 -1.34 13.35 -11.77
C ASN A 105 -0.41 13.46 -10.55
N GLU A 106 0.72 14.13 -10.76
CA GLU A 106 1.75 14.36 -9.73
C GLU A 106 1.20 15.07 -8.48
N LEU A 107 0.29 16.04 -8.65
CA LEU A 107 -0.29 16.77 -7.50
C LEU A 107 -1.08 15.82 -6.58
N ARG A 108 -1.92 14.96 -7.15
CA ARG A 108 -2.70 13.97 -6.38
C ARG A 108 -1.81 12.91 -5.75
N SER A 109 -0.73 12.50 -6.42
CA SER A 109 0.32 11.65 -5.84
C SER A 109 1.02 12.31 -4.66
N LYS A 110 1.34 13.61 -4.74
CA LYS A 110 1.92 14.37 -3.62
C LYS A 110 0.94 14.48 -2.45
N THR A 111 -0.34 14.78 -2.71
CA THR A 111 -1.36 14.82 -1.65
C THR A 111 -1.51 13.47 -0.95
N LEU A 112 -1.41 12.35 -1.68
CA LEU A 112 -1.44 11.01 -1.09
C LEU A 112 -0.31 10.79 -0.08
N ILE A 113 0.90 11.25 -0.37
CA ILE A 113 2.06 11.04 0.51
C ILE A 113 2.08 12.04 1.67
N ASN A 114 1.65 13.28 1.42
CA ASN A 114 1.74 14.37 2.40
C ASN A 114 0.56 14.41 3.39
N SER A 115 -0.53 13.69 3.12
CA SER A 115 -1.68 13.60 4.02
C SER A 115 -1.52 12.41 4.97
N GLU A 116 -1.86 12.60 6.24
CA GLU A 116 -1.81 11.52 7.23
C GLU A 116 -2.67 10.31 6.81
N PRO A 117 -3.94 10.46 6.36
CA PRO A 117 -4.74 9.33 5.89
C PRO A 117 -4.09 8.61 4.69
N GLY A 118 -3.54 9.37 3.75
CA GLY A 118 -2.87 8.81 2.58
C GLY A 118 -1.60 8.03 2.93
N THR A 119 -0.75 8.54 3.83
CA THR A 119 0.42 7.80 4.34
C THR A 119 0.01 6.52 5.06
N GLN A 120 -1.06 6.56 5.88
CA GLN A 120 -1.56 5.37 6.58
C GLN A 120 -2.11 4.33 5.60
N LEU A 121 -2.80 4.77 4.54
CA LEU A 121 -3.28 3.90 3.48
C LEU A 121 -2.12 3.24 2.72
N LEU A 122 -1.08 4.01 2.38
CA LEU A 122 0.12 3.47 1.74
C LEU A 122 0.86 2.46 2.65
N LYS A 123 0.96 2.73 3.96
CA LYS A 123 1.49 1.76 4.94
C LYS A 123 0.73 0.44 4.86
N LYS A 124 -0.61 0.51 4.83
CA LYS A 124 -1.47 -0.67 4.73
C LYS A 124 -1.27 -1.43 3.42
N PHE A 125 -1.15 -0.74 2.30
CA PHE A 125 -0.87 -1.36 1.01
C PHE A 125 0.48 -2.09 1.01
N LEU A 126 1.53 -1.49 1.57
CA LEU A 126 2.83 -2.13 1.69
C LEU A 126 2.76 -3.37 2.59
N GLU A 127 2.06 -3.31 3.73
CA GLU A 127 1.83 -4.49 4.58
C GLU A 127 1.12 -5.62 3.83
N LYS A 128 0.07 -5.30 3.07
CA LYS A 128 -0.64 -6.28 2.23
C LYS A 128 0.26 -6.83 1.11
N ALA A 129 1.14 -6.02 0.53
CA ALA A 129 2.09 -6.51 -0.47
C ALA A 129 3.02 -7.58 0.07
N GLU A 130 3.51 -7.46 1.31
CA GLU A 130 4.32 -8.51 1.93
C GLU A 130 3.52 -9.80 2.14
N THR A 131 2.23 -9.71 2.47
CA THR A 131 1.37 -10.90 2.58
C THR A 131 1.13 -11.59 1.24
N PHE A 132 1.19 -10.86 0.13
CA PHE A 132 1.05 -11.41 -1.22
C PHE A 132 2.40 -11.80 -1.86
N HIS A 133 3.53 -11.64 -1.16
CA HIS A 133 4.84 -11.91 -1.77
C HIS A 133 5.01 -13.37 -2.21
N GLU A 134 4.29 -14.32 -1.59
CA GLU A 134 4.27 -15.72 -2.01
C GLU A 134 3.37 -16.00 -3.23
N ASP A 135 2.46 -15.06 -3.55
CA ASP A 135 1.55 -15.11 -4.69
C ASP A 135 1.66 -13.83 -5.54
N GLU A 136 2.83 -13.64 -6.16
CA GLU A 136 3.12 -12.48 -7.03
C GLU A 136 2.20 -12.39 -8.27
N ILE A 137 1.40 -13.44 -8.53
CA ILE A 137 0.38 -13.46 -9.60
C ILE A 137 -0.87 -12.65 -9.18
N SER A 138 -1.04 -12.40 -7.88
CA SER A 138 -2.14 -11.62 -7.32
C SER A 138 -2.30 -10.27 -8.01
N GLU A 139 -3.50 -10.03 -8.54
CA GLU A 139 -3.87 -8.74 -9.15
C GLU A 139 -3.77 -7.59 -8.13
N ASN A 140 -4.03 -7.87 -6.84
CA ASN A 140 -3.85 -6.90 -5.76
C ASN A 140 -2.38 -6.51 -5.60
N PHE A 141 -1.47 -7.49 -5.64
CA PHE A 141 -0.03 -7.22 -5.60
C PHE A 141 0.40 -6.34 -6.77
N LYS A 142 -0.01 -6.70 -8.00
CA LYS A 142 0.29 -5.91 -9.22
C LYS A 142 -0.24 -4.48 -9.12
N LEU A 143 -1.44 -4.28 -8.60
CA LEU A 143 -2.02 -2.94 -8.41
C LEU A 143 -1.26 -2.13 -7.36
N ILE A 144 -0.91 -2.71 -6.21
CA ILE A 144 -0.08 -2.05 -5.19
C ILE A 144 1.27 -1.66 -5.79
N TYR A 145 1.90 -2.58 -6.50
CA TYR A 145 3.17 -2.35 -7.18
C TYR A 145 3.07 -1.21 -8.20
N THR A 146 2.01 -1.19 -9.00
CA THR A 146 1.73 -0.12 -9.99
C THR A 146 1.56 1.25 -9.33
N ILE A 147 0.83 1.31 -8.21
CA ILE A 147 0.66 2.53 -7.42
C ILE A 147 2.02 3.03 -6.93
N VAL A 148 2.83 2.17 -6.29
CA VAL A 148 4.14 2.56 -5.76
C VAL A 148 5.08 2.99 -6.88
N PHE A 149 5.10 2.28 -8.01
CA PHE A 149 5.92 2.64 -9.17
C PHE A 149 5.59 4.03 -9.69
N ARG A 150 4.31 4.37 -9.75
CA ARG A 150 3.87 5.70 -10.16
C ARG A 150 4.41 6.79 -9.23
N LEU A 151 4.41 6.55 -7.91
CA LEU A 151 4.99 7.49 -6.95
C LEU A 151 6.51 7.65 -7.15
N ILE A 152 7.20 6.58 -7.51
CA ILE A 152 8.63 6.63 -7.85
C ILE A 152 8.86 7.40 -9.16
N ASP A 153 8.03 7.20 -10.19
CA ASP A 153 8.13 7.94 -11.47
C ASP A 153 7.97 9.46 -11.29
N PHE A 154 7.27 9.88 -10.25
CA PHE A 154 7.12 11.29 -9.87
C PHE A 154 8.20 11.80 -8.90
N ASP A 155 9.31 11.06 -8.74
CA ASP A 155 10.40 11.40 -7.82
C ASP A 155 9.98 11.53 -6.34
N LEU A 156 8.87 10.89 -5.95
CA LEU A 156 8.32 10.98 -4.60
C LEU A 156 8.87 9.92 -3.64
N PHE A 157 9.78 9.06 -4.10
CA PHE A 157 10.35 7.99 -3.28
C PHE A 157 10.97 8.49 -1.96
N PRO A 158 11.84 9.53 -1.94
CA PRO A 158 12.39 10.03 -0.67
C PRO A 158 11.33 10.48 0.32
N ALA A 159 10.35 11.27 -0.16
CA ALA A 159 9.26 11.77 0.68
C ALA A 159 8.39 10.63 1.22
N LEU A 160 8.10 9.63 0.38
CA LEU A 160 7.39 8.43 0.81
C LEU A 160 8.20 7.68 1.86
N TYR A 161 9.47 7.39 1.62
CA TYR A 161 10.34 6.67 2.56
C TYR A 161 10.38 7.33 3.94
N ASP A 162 10.54 8.65 3.98
CA ASP A 162 10.60 9.42 5.22
C ASP A 162 9.23 9.45 5.93
N SER A 163 8.11 9.48 5.20
CA SER A 163 6.75 9.41 5.79
C SER A 163 6.45 8.06 6.46
N LEU A 164 7.16 7.01 6.06
CA LEU A 164 7.07 5.66 6.62
C LEU A 164 7.96 5.46 7.85
N ASP A 165 8.79 6.45 8.19
CA ASP A 165 9.72 6.36 9.29
C ASP A 165 9.02 6.34 10.66
N GLN A 166 9.70 5.74 11.63
CA GLN A 166 9.33 5.80 13.03
C GLN A 166 10.52 6.40 13.79
N PRO A 167 10.49 7.69 14.16
CA PRO A 167 11.66 8.40 14.71
C PRO A 167 12.28 7.77 15.96
N SER A 168 11.53 6.93 16.68
CA SER A 168 12.01 6.20 17.85
C SER A 168 12.90 5.00 17.52
N LYS A 169 12.93 4.55 16.26
CA LYS A 169 13.71 3.40 15.80
C LYS A 169 14.89 3.90 14.97
N ARG A 170 16.07 3.34 15.24
CA ARG A 170 17.28 3.60 14.43
C ARG A 170 17.36 2.73 13.17
N VAL A 171 16.53 1.71 13.10
CA VAL A 171 16.46 0.74 12.01
C VAL A 171 15.24 1.00 11.12
N PRO A 172 15.34 0.73 9.80
CA PRO A 172 14.21 0.87 8.89
C PRO A 172 12.99 0.09 9.35
N THR A 173 11.80 0.66 9.16
CA THR A 173 10.54 -0.04 9.36
C THR A 173 10.34 -1.14 8.30
N GLN A 174 9.45 -2.09 8.59
CA GLN A 174 9.11 -3.14 7.63
C GLN A 174 8.61 -2.54 6.30
N GLN A 175 7.77 -1.50 6.37
CA GLN A 175 7.24 -0.80 5.20
C GLN A 175 8.34 -0.10 4.40
N GLN A 176 9.34 0.49 5.08
CA GLN A 176 10.53 1.06 4.41
C GLN A 176 11.37 -0.02 3.71
N ILE A 177 11.50 -1.22 4.30
CA ILE A 177 12.20 -2.35 3.69
C ILE A 177 11.45 -2.84 2.44
N ILE A 178 10.13 -3.00 2.52
CA ILE A 178 9.28 -3.40 1.38
C ILE A 178 9.40 -2.38 0.26
N LEU A 179 9.37 -1.09 0.60
CA LEU A 179 9.53 -0.01 -0.36
C LEU A 179 10.91 -0.05 -1.05
N LEU A 180 11.98 -0.39 -0.34
CA LEU A 180 13.31 -0.62 -0.94
C LEU A 180 13.31 -1.83 -1.87
N LYS A 181 12.67 -2.95 -1.50
CA LYS A 181 12.51 -4.12 -2.39
C LYS A 181 11.80 -3.73 -3.69
N PHE A 182 10.75 -2.91 -3.60
CA PHE A 182 10.01 -2.45 -4.78
C PHE A 182 10.87 -1.57 -5.68
N LEU A 183 11.68 -0.69 -5.08
CA LEU A 183 12.61 0.14 -5.85
C LEU A 183 13.68 -0.70 -6.54
N ASP A 184 14.24 -1.70 -5.86
CA ASP A 184 15.20 -2.63 -6.45
C ASP A 184 14.60 -3.39 -7.64
N SER A 185 13.39 -3.94 -7.46
CA SER A 185 12.65 -4.60 -8.52
C SER A 185 12.36 -3.67 -9.71
N LYS A 186 12.13 -2.37 -9.46
CA LYS A 186 12.03 -1.34 -10.51
C LYS A 186 13.28 -1.23 -11.34
N PHE A 187 14.43 -1.06 -10.70
CA PHE A 187 15.70 -0.96 -11.41
C PHE A 187 16.01 -2.23 -12.20
N HIS A 188 15.71 -3.40 -11.65
CA HIS A 188 15.85 -4.66 -12.36
C HIS A 188 14.94 -4.74 -13.60
N ALA A 189 13.66 -4.37 -13.48
CA ALA A 189 12.71 -4.39 -14.58
C ALA A 189 13.02 -3.37 -15.68
N THR A 190 13.63 -2.23 -15.33
CA THR A 190 13.99 -1.15 -16.28
C THR A 190 15.44 -1.23 -16.75
N SER A 191 16.03 -2.43 -16.87
CA SER A 191 17.43 -2.62 -17.31
C SER A 191 17.73 -2.11 -18.73
N ASP A 192 16.72 -1.62 -19.47
CA ASP A 192 16.91 -0.83 -20.69
C ASP A 192 17.32 0.61 -20.34
N ALA A 193 18.44 1.08 -20.91
CA ALA A 193 19.13 2.34 -20.61
C ALA A 193 18.33 3.66 -20.84
N SER A 194 17.01 3.60 -21.04
CA SER A 194 16.15 4.72 -21.40
C SER A 194 15.52 5.46 -20.21
N ASN A 195 15.60 4.94 -18.98
CA ASN A 195 15.02 5.58 -17.81
C ASN A 195 16.08 5.97 -16.77
N PRO A 196 16.67 7.19 -16.88
CA PRO A 196 17.73 7.61 -15.98
C PRO A 196 17.18 7.78 -14.56
N CYS A 197 17.83 7.12 -13.59
CA CYS A 197 17.58 7.33 -12.17
C CYS A 197 17.80 8.82 -11.83
N SER A 198 16.87 9.45 -11.11
CA SER A 198 16.99 10.87 -10.80
C SER A 198 18.13 11.13 -9.81
N ILE A 199 18.81 12.27 -9.97
CA ILE A 199 19.90 12.69 -9.07
C ILE A 199 19.40 12.77 -7.62
N LEU A 200 18.13 13.17 -7.42
CA LEU A 200 17.49 13.23 -6.11
C LEU A 200 17.46 11.83 -5.47
N LEU A 201 17.01 10.83 -6.21
CA LEU A 201 16.95 9.44 -5.74
C LEU A 201 18.35 8.88 -5.46
N CYS A 202 19.32 9.05 -6.36
CA CYS A 202 20.71 8.64 -6.14
C CYS A 202 21.32 9.27 -4.88
N THR A 203 21.08 10.57 -4.68
CA THR A 203 21.57 11.30 -3.52
C THR A 203 20.92 10.78 -2.23
N PHE A 204 19.61 10.52 -2.28
CA PHE A 204 18.87 9.96 -1.16
C PHE A 204 19.41 8.56 -0.78
N LEU A 205 19.53 7.65 -1.75
CA LEU A 205 20.05 6.30 -1.52
C LEU A 205 21.48 6.30 -0.96
N SER A 206 22.33 7.20 -1.45
CA SER A 206 23.70 7.35 -0.95
C SER A 206 23.71 7.76 0.53
N ARG A 207 22.85 8.71 0.92
CA ARG A 207 22.70 9.11 2.34
C ARG A 207 22.14 7.98 3.18
N LEU A 208 21.10 7.30 2.70
CA LEU A 208 20.47 6.19 3.39
C LEU A 208 21.46 5.05 3.63
N PHE A 209 22.22 4.67 2.61
CA PHE A 209 23.28 3.66 2.71
C PHE A 209 24.31 4.04 3.78
N ASN A 210 24.83 5.27 3.74
CA ASN A 210 25.79 5.76 4.72
C ASN A 210 25.23 5.79 6.15
N ALA A 211 23.92 6.01 6.31
CA ALA A 211 23.25 5.99 7.62
C ALA A 211 23.07 4.56 8.18
N LEU A 212 22.81 3.58 7.30
CA LEU A 212 22.51 2.19 7.67
C LEU A 212 23.77 1.33 7.82
N CYS A 213 24.81 1.55 7.01
CA CYS A 213 26.03 0.74 7.00
C CYS A 213 26.70 0.60 8.38
N PRO A 214 26.92 1.67 9.16
CA PRO A 214 27.53 1.54 10.48
C PRO A 214 26.73 0.62 11.42
N GLN A 215 25.40 0.66 11.33
CA GLN A 215 24.52 -0.16 12.15
C GLN A 215 24.58 -1.63 11.72
N ALA A 216 24.56 -1.89 10.42
CA ALA A 216 24.72 -3.23 9.87
C ALA A 216 26.06 -3.85 10.28
N ILE A 217 27.16 -3.11 10.15
CA ILE A 217 28.50 -3.54 10.59
C ILE A 217 28.53 -3.83 12.10
N TYR A 218 27.90 -2.98 12.90
CA TYR A 218 27.81 -3.19 14.35
C TYR A 218 27.06 -4.48 14.69
N LEU A 219 25.90 -4.73 14.08
CA LEU A 219 25.10 -5.94 14.31
C LEU A 219 25.84 -7.21 13.87
N MET A 220 26.52 -7.18 12.71
CA MET A 220 27.32 -8.32 12.23
C MET A 220 28.44 -8.69 13.20
N ARG A 221 29.14 -7.69 13.77
CA ARG A 221 30.20 -7.93 14.76
C ARG A 221 29.66 -8.49 16.08
N GLN A 222 28.45 -8.09 16.48
CA GLN A 222 27.82 -8.63 17.67
C GLN A 222 27.45 -10.12 17.51
N SER A 223 26.92 -10.52 16.35
CA SER A 223 26.63 -11.93 16.09
C SER A 223 27.90 -12.79 16.13
N GLU A 224 28.99 -12.32 15.52
CA GLU A 224 30.29 -13.03 15.53
C GLU A 224 30.88 -13.17 16.95
N SER A 225 30.70 -12.17 17.81
CA SER A 225 31.20 -12.23 19.20
C SER A 225 30.38 -13.14 20.12
N THR A 226 29.13 -13.44 19.76
CA THR A 226 28.25 -14.33 20.54
C THR A 226 28.62 -15.80 20.30
N ASP A 227 29.04 -16.13 19.08
CA ASP A 227 29.46 -17.48 18.67
C ASP A 227 30.80 -17.94 19.29
N ILE A 228 31.62 -17.03 19.82
CA ILE A 228 32.94 -17.35 20.42
C ILE A 228 32.83 -17.67 21.93
N SER A 229 31.64 -17.52 22.54
CA SER A 229 31.42 -17.82 23.97
C SER A 229 30.82 -19.22 24.24
N GLY A 230 30.64 -20.05 23.21
CA GLY A 230 30.02 -21.36 23.31
C GLY A 230 30.92 -22.51 22.83
N GLU A 231 32.06 -22.74 23.48
CA GLU A 231 32.74 -24.04 23.40
C GLU A 231 32.34 -24.95 24.58
N ASP A 232 31.84 -26.12 24.20
CA ASP A 232 31.76 -27.41 24.91
C ASP A 232 30.86 -27.60 26.14
N LYS A 233 29.60 -27.98 25.86
CA LYS A 233 29.10 -29.27 26.37
C LYS A 233 28.42 -30.06 25.25
N PRO A 234 28.72 -31.36 25.08
CA PRO A 234 27.98 -32.22 24.17
C PRO A 234 26.55 -32.37 24.71
N GLN A 235 25.59 -31.78 24.02
CA GLN A 235 24.18 -32.01 24.28
C GLN A 235 23.77 -33.23 23.46
N GLU A 236 23.43 -34.30 24.17
CA GLU A 236 22.91 -35.54 23.58
C GLU A 236 21.74 -35.22 22.65
N ILE A 237 21.82 -35.74 21.43
CA ILE A 237 20.74 -35.73 20.46
C ILE A 237 19.67 -36.69 21.00
N GLU A 238 18.70 -36.17 21.75
CA GLU A 238 17.45 -36.87 21.97
C GLU A 238 16.53 -36.63 20.77
N ASP A 239 16.53 -37.66 19.92
CA ASP A 239 15.61 -37.89 18.82
C ASP A 239 14.15 -37.80 19.32
N THR A 240 13.47 -36.70 19.02
CA THR A 240 12.02 -36.60 19.12
C THR A 240 11.42 -36.38 17.75
N ARG A 241 11.33 -37.49 17.01
CA ARG A 241 10.21 -37.74 16.11
C ARG A 241 8.90 -37.46 16.84
N SER A 242 8.24 -36.35 16.50
CA SER A 242 6.78 -36.25 16.61
C SER A 242 6.22 -35.71 15.29
N THR A 243 5.85 -36.67 14.45
CA THR A 243 4.74 -36.64 13.50
C THR A 243 3.75 -35.48 13.69
N PHE A 244 3.58 -34.66 12.64
CA PHE A 244 2.33 -33.94 12.43
C PHE A 244 1.67 -34.50 11.15
N THR A 245 0.80 -35.47 11.36
CA THR A 245 -0.20 -35.96 10.40
C THR A 245 -1.57 -35.38 10.78
N GLY A 246 -2.28 -34.83 9.80
CA GLY A 246 -3.72 -34.49 9.85
C GLY A 246 -4.00 -33.11 10.44
N LEU A 247 -4.75 -32.21 9.78
CA LEU A 247 -5.98 -32.38 8.99
C LEU A 247 -6.02 -31.47 7.76
#